data_AF-A0A0D0AEB0-F1
#
_entry.id   AF-A0A0D0AEB0-F1
#
_cell.length_a   1.000
_cell.length_b   1.000
_cell.length_c   1.000
_cell.angle_alpha   90.00
_cell.angle_beta   90.00
_cell.angle_gamma   90.00
#
_symmetry.space_group_name_H-M   'P 1'
#
loop_
_entity.id
_entity.type
_entity.pdbx_description
1 polymer ?
#
loop_
_entity_poly.entity_id
_entity_poly.type
_entity_poly.pdbx_seq_one_letter_code
_entity_poly.pdbx_strand_id
1 'polypeptide(L)'
;PHTAQQKLSSESTPLLSRAVPTFEELINSWESLGQHVPHCKPIVDIGLAWASKYTDRMSATHAYSVAMFIDPAMRMSWMDSLWEKDRVTEAKEFILKLVCLFCK
;
A
#
# COMPACT_ATOMS: atom_id res chain seq x y z
N PRO A 1 -13.00 0.67 7.46
CA PRO A 1 -13.63 1.34 6.29
C PRO A 1 -13.56 2.87 6.34
N HIS A 2 -14.20 3.53 7.30
CA HIS A 2 -14.26 5.00 7.37
C HIS A 2 -12.87 5.66 7.41
N THR A 3 -11.96 5.13 8.23
CA THR A 3 -10.59 5.65 8.34
C THR A 3 -9.81 5.57 7.03
N ALA A 4 -9.96 4.47 6.27
CA ALA A 4 -9.31 4.33 4.97
C ALA A 4 -9.86 5.35 3.97
N GLN A 5 -11.17 5.55 3.93
CA GLN A 5 -11.80 6.55 3.08
C GLN A 5 -11.34 7.96 3.42
N GLN A 6 -11.33 8.34 4.70
CA GLN A 6 -10.83 9.65 5.14
C GLN A 6 -9.35 9.86 4.79
N LYS A 7 -8.50 8.85 5.02
CA LYS A 7 -7.09 8.89 4.65
C LYS A 7 -6.90 9.08 3.14
N LEU A 8 -7.69 8.38 2.31
CA LEU A 8 -7.56 8.40 0.85
C LEU A 8 -8.24 9.60 0.16
N SER A 9 -9.21 10.22 0.83
CA SER A 9 -9.95 11.39 0.32
C SER A 9 -9.40 12.73 0.84
N SER A 10 -8.32 12.71 1.64
CA SER A 10 -7.72 13.95 2.16
C SER A 10 -6.82 14.61 1.10
N GLU A 11 -7.17 15.83 0.66
CA GLU A 11 -6.43 16.59 -0.36
C GLU A 11 -5.09 17.20 0.14
N SER A 12 -4.39 16.59 1.11
CA SER A 12 -3.18 17.17 1.71
C SER A 12 -1.91 16.32 1.52
N THR A 13 -0.96 16.82 0.69
CA THR A 13 0.40 16.25 0.45
C THR A 13 0.37 14.80 -0.11
N PRO A 14 1.46 14.13 -0.54
CA PRO A 14 1.35 13.01 -1.50
C PRO A 14 0.69 11.77 -0.89
N LEU A 15 -0.63 11.69 -1.07
CA LEU A 15 -1.53 10.56 -0.78
C LEU A 15 -0.99 9.21 -1.22
N LEU A 16 -0.18 9.22 -2.28
CA LEU A 16 0.36 8.02 -2.90
C LEU A 16 1.26 7.21 -1.95
N SER A 17 2.01 7.86 -1.05
CA SER A 17 2.85 7.15 -0.06
C SER A 17 2.00 6.34 0.92
N ARG A 18 0.82 6.85 1.28
CA ARG A 18 -0.08 6.22 2.26
C ARG A 18 -1.10 5.28 1.63
N ALA A 19 -1.22 5.28 0.30
CA ALA A 19 -2.21 4.48 -0.40
C ALA A 19 -2.01 2.99 -0.16
N VAL A 20 -0.83 2.45 -0.48
CA VAL A 20 -0.54 1.02 -0.31
C VAL A 20 -0.69 0.59 1.16
N PRO A 21 -0.08 1.29 2.15
CA PRO A 21 -0.31 1.00 3.57
C PRO A 21 -1.78 0.96 3.97
N THR A 22 -2.58 1.93 3.49
CA THR A 22 -3.99 2.02 3.85
C THR A 22 -4.80 0.85 3.30
N PHE A 23 -4.48 0.38 2.09
CA PHE A 23 -5.13 -0.80 1.51
C PHE A 23 -4.71 -2.09 2.22
N GLU A 24 -3.42 -2.26 2.54
CA GLU A 24 -2.93 -3.42 3.30
C GLU A 24 -3.58 -3.48 4.70
N GLU A 25 -3.65 -2.34 5.42
CA GLU A 25 -4.37 -2.23 6.70
C GLU A 25 -5.86 -2.58 6.56
N LEU A 26 -6.51 -2.11 5.49
CA LEU A 26 -7.93 -2.37 5.22
C LEU A 26 -8.19 -3.86 4.99
N ILE A 27 -7.37 -4.50 4.15
CA ILE A 27 -7.46 -5.94 3.85
C ILE A 27 -7.33 -6.74 5.13
N ASN A 28 -6.27 -6.51 5.92
CA ASN A 28 -6.05 -7.20 7.19
C ASN A 28 -7.23 -7.02 8.17
N SER A 29 -7.77 -5.81 8.26
CA SER A 29 -8.91 -5.50 9.12
C SER A 29 -10.19 -6.23 8.66
N TRP A 30 -10.40 -6.35 7.35
CA TRP A 30 -11.56 -7.00 6.76
C TRP A 30 -11.47 -8.52 6.84
N GLU A 31 -10.29 -9.11 6.61
CA GLU A 31 -10.07 -10.54 6.84
C GLU A 31 -10.39 -10.92 8.29
N SER A 32 -9.88 -10.15 9.25
CA SER A 32 -10.21 -10.34 10.67
C SER A 32 -11.72 -10.20 10.94
N LEU A 33 -12.38 -9.20 10.35
CA LEU A 33 -13.82 -9.01 10.50
C LEU A 33 -14.63 -10.22 9.96
N GLY A 34 -14.25 -10.74 8.78
CA GLY A 34 -14.91 -11.90 8.18
C GLY A 34 -14.76 -13.18 9.00
N GLN A 35 -13.66 -13.31 9.75
CA GLN A 35 -13.42 -14.43 10.66
C GLN A 35 -14.25 -14.32 11.95
N HIS A 36 -14.30 -13.12 12.56
CA HIS A 36 -14.99 -12.91 13.84
C HIS A 36 -16.50 -12.72 13.69
N VAL A 37 -16.96 -12.31 12.51
CA VAL A 37 -18.36 -11.99 12.23
C VAL A 37 -18.81 -12.74 10.96
N PRO A 38 -19.07 -14.06 11.05
CA PRO A 38 -19.30 -14.90 9.87
C PRO A 38 -20.48 -14.47 8.99
N HIS A 39 -21.50 -13.83 9.57
CA HIS A 39 -22.65 -13.32 8.81
C HIS A 39 -22.28 -12.15 7.89
N CYS A 40 -21.21 -11.40 8.19
CA CYS A 40 -20.68 -10.34 7.34
C CYS A 40 -19.72 -10.87 6.26
N LYS A 41 -19.22 -12.11 6.40
CA LYS A 41 -18.23 -12.70 5.52
C LYS A 41 -18.57 -12.60 4.03
N PRO A 42 -19.81 -12.89 3.56
CA PRO A 42 -20.13 -12.77 2.14
C PRO A 42 -19.94 -11.36 1.57
N ILE A 43 -20.26 -10.33 2.36
CA ILE A 43 -20.13 -8.93 1.95
C ILE A 43 -18.66 -8.49 2.03
N VAL A 44 -17.97 -8.91 3.09
CA VAL A 44 -16.54 -8.66 3.29
C VAL A 44 -15.71 -9.26 2.16
N ASP A 45 -16.01 -10.50 1.74
CA ASP A 45 -15.29 -11.19 0.67
C ASP A 45 -15.39 -10.44 -0.67
N ILE A 46 -16.56 -9.85 -0.97
CA ILE A 46 -16.72 -8.98 -2.16
C ILE A 46 -15.81 -7.75 -2.06
N GLY A 47 -15.77 -7.12 -0.88
CA GLY A 47 -14.89 -5.98 -0.62
C GLY A 47 -13.41 -6.34 -0.77
N LEU A 48 -12.99 -7.47 -0.22
CA LEU A 48 -11.62 -7.98 -0.30
C LEU A 48 -11.21 -8.27 -1.75
N ALA A 49 -12.10 -8.83 -2.56
CA ALA A 49 -11.83 -9.06 -3.99
C ALA A 49 -11.51 -7.75 -4.73
N TRP A 50 -12.22 -6.66 -4.43
CA TRP A 50 -11.91 -5.35 -4.99
C TRP A 50 -10.62 -4.76 -4.43
N ALA A 51 -10.40 -4.86 -3.11
CA ALA A 51 -9.18 -4.36 -2.48
C ALA A 51 -7.93 -5.04 -3.06
N SER A 52 -7.98 -6.36 -3.23
CA SER A 52 -6.91 -7.15 -3.88
C SER A 52 -6.66 -6.70 -5.32
N LYS A 53 -7.71 -6.49 -6.12
CA LYS A 53 -7.56 -5.96 -7.48
C LYS A 53 -6.88 -4.59 -7.52
N TYR A 54 -7.14 -3.72 -6.54
CA TYR A 54 -6.46 -2.43 -6.45
C TYR A 54 -5.01 -2.59 -6.00
N THR A 55 -4.72 -3.47 -5.04
CA THR A 55 -3.32 -3.73 -4.64
C THR A 55 -2.49 -4.30 -5.77
N ASP A 56 -3.06 -5.17 -6.61
CA ASP A 56 -2.37 -5.71 -7.80
C ASP A 56 -2.03 -4.62 -8.82
N ARG A 57 -2.92 -3.64 -8.99
CA ARG A 57 -2.66 -2.49 -9.87
C ARG A 57 -1.59 -1.56 -9.30
N MET A 58 -1.59 -1.38 -7.97
CA MET A 58 -0.59 -0.56 -7.31
C MET A 58 0.78 -1.24 -7.31
N SER A 59 0.85 -2.57 -7.20
CA SER A 59 2.10 -3.32 -7.28
C SER A 59 2.69 -3.38 -8.69
N ALA A 60 1.87 -3.22 -9.72
CA ALA A 60 2.33 -3.15 -11.12
C ALA A 60 3.13 -1.89 -11.48
N THR A 61 3.31 -0.94 -10.56
CA THR A 61 4.10 0.28 -10.78
C THR A 61 4.96 0.64 -9.57
N HIS A 62 6.20 1.04 -9.83
CA HIS A 62 7.11 1.52 -8.78
C HIS A 62 6.75 2.92 -8.26
N ALA A 63 5.76 3.60 -8.84
CA ALA A 63 5.34 4.94 -8.41
C ALA A 63 5.00 5.01 -6.92
N TYR A 64 4.36 3.97 -6.38
CA TYR A 64 4.02 3.88 -4.95
C TYR A 64 5.27 3.68 -4.08
N SER A 65 6.19 2.80 -4.48
CA SER A 65 7.47 2.60 -3.77
C SER A 65 8.30 3.88 -3.72
N VAL A 66 8.36 4.62 -4.85
CA VAL A 66 9.06 5.91 -4.91
C VAL A 66 8.37 6.94 -4.04
N ALA A 67 7.04 7.03 -4.07
CA ALA A 67 6.30 7.97 -3.22
C ALA A 67 6.50 7.68 -1.72
N MET A 68 6.48 6.40 -1.33
CA MET A 68 6.78 5.96 0.04
C MET A 68 8.22 6.33 0.44
N PHE A 69 9.19 6.14 -0.44
CA PHE A 69 10.59 6.50 -0.18
C PHE A 69 10.79 8.00 0.01
N ILE A 70 10.15 8.83 -0.82
CA ILE A 70 10.24 10.30 -0.75
C ILE A 70 9.56 10.84 0.52
N ASP A 71 8.55 10.14 1.05
CA ASP A 71 7.89 10.52 2.29
C ASP A 71 8.84 10.37 3.50
N PRO A 72 9.26 11.47 4.15
CA PRO A 72 10.24 11.42 5.22
C PRO A 72 9.73 10.72 6.49
N ALA A 73 8.41 10.60 6.66
CA ALA A 73 7.81 9.88 7.78
C ALA A 73 7.85 8.36 7.58
N MET A 74 7.85 7.89 6.33
CA MET A 74 7.76 6.48 5.99
C MET A 74 9.08 5.92 5.45
N ARG A 75 9.66 6.56 4.43
CA ARG A 75 10.89 6.12 3.75
C ARG A 75 10.76 4.65 3.31
N MET A 76 11.67 3.80 3.79
CA MET A 76 11.64 2.35 3.53
C MET A 76 10.95 1.54 4.63
N SER A 77 10.57 2.16 5.76
CA SER A 77 10.14 1.41 6.96
C SER A 77 8.97 0.46 6.71
N TRP A 78 7.96 0.89 5.95
CA TRP A 78 6.80 0.07 5.63
C TRP A 78 7.17 -1.09 4.69
N MET A 79 7.95 -0.80 3.64
CA MET A 79 8.42 -1.84 2.71
C MET A 79 9.29 -2.87 3.43
N ASP A 80 10.26 -2.44 4.24
CA ASP A 80 11.18 -3.34 4.96
C ASP A 80 10.47 -4.21 6.01
N SER A 81 9.30 -3.79 6.51
CA SER A 81 8.57 -4.50 7.58
C SER A 81 7.49 -5.44 7.09
N LEU A 82 6.81 -5.12 5.98
CA LEU A 82 5.62 -5.84 5.54
C LEU A 82 5.76 -6.50 4.17
N TRP A 83 6.76 -6.13 3.36
CA TRP A 83 6.95 -6.74 2.05
C TRP A 83 7.96 -7.89 2.10
N GLU A 84 7.82 -8.81 1.15
CA GLU A 84 8.80 -9.87 0.92
C GLU A 84 10.15 -9.29 0.48
N LYS A 85 11.24 -9.95 0.88
CA LYS A 85 12.61 -9.46 0.67
C LYS A 85 12.93 -9.17 -0.80
N ASP A 86 12.44 -10.01 -1.71
CA ASP A 86 12.69 -9.86 -3.14
C ASP A 86 12.01 -8.58 -3.68
N ARG A 87 10.76 -8.34 -3.27
CA ARG A 87 10.01 -7.13 -3.62
C ARG A 87 10.65 -5.85 -3.05
N VAL A 88 11.17 -5.92 -1.82
CA VAL A 88 11.93 -4.81 -1.21
C VAL A 88 13.20 -4.52 -2.00
N THR A 89 13.89 -5.57 -2.43
CA THR A 89 15.14 -5.45 -3.21
C THR A 89 14.88 -4.82 -4.56
N GLU A 90 13.87 -5.30 -5.28
CA GLU A 90 13.42 -4.74 -6.56
C GLU A 90 13.07 -3.24 -6.43
N ALA A 91 12.31 -2.87 -5.40
CA ALA A 91 11.98 -1.47 -5.13
C ALA A 91 13.23 -0.61 -4.87
N LYS A 92 14.20 -1.12 -4.07
CA LYS A 92 15.47 -0.42 -3.80
C LYS A 92 16.29 -0.23 -5.07
N GLU A 93 16.42 -1.25 -5.89
CA GLU A 93 17.15 -1.17 -7.17
C GLU A 93 16.54 -0.14 -8.11
N PHE A 94 15.20 -0.12 -8.22
CA PHE A 94 14.50 0.87 -9.03
C PHE A 94 14.74 2.30 -8.51
N ILE A 95 14.59 2.53 -7.20
CA ILE A 95 14.81 3.85 -6.57
C ILE A 95 16.25 4.32 -6.79
N LEU A 96 17.24 3.45 -6.58
CA LEU A 96 18.65 3.77 -6.80
C LEU A 96 18.91 4.19 -8.25
N LYS A 97 18.39 3.40 -9.21
CA LYS A 97 18.50 3.72 -10.64
C LYS A 97 17.87 5.09 -10.96
N LEU A 98 16.71 5.38 -10.38
CA LEU A 98 16.02 6.65 -10.57
C LEU A 98 16.84 7.82 -10.01
N VAL A 99 17.34 7.73 -8.78
CA VAL A 99 18.16 8.79 -8.17
C VAL A 99 19.45 9.01 -8.96
N CYS A 100 20.15 7.94 -9.37
CA CYS A 100 21.37 8.05 -10.17
C CYS A 100 21.16 8.70 -11.54
N LEU A 101 19.96 8.58 -12.13
CA LEU A 101 19.62 9.27 -13.38
C LEU A 101 19.48 10.79 -13.20
N PHE A 102 19.00 11.25 -12.04
CA PHE A 102 18.77 12.67 -11.76
C PHE A 102 19.95 13.37 -11.08
N CYS A 103 20.96 12.63 -10.60
CA CYS A 103 22.19 13.18 -10.02
C CYS A 103 23.33 13.42 -11.03
N LYS A 104 23.08 13.27 -12.33
CA LYS A 104 24.01 13.66 -13.41
C LYS A 104 23.67 15.05 -13.94
#